data_AF-A0A3N6FER8-F1
#
_entry.id   AF-A0A3N6FER8-F1
#
_cell.length_a   1.000
_cell.length_b   1.000
_cell.length_c   1.000
_cell.angle_alpha   90.00
_cell.angle_beta   90.00
_cell.angle_gamma   90.00
#
_symmetry.space_group_name_H-M   'P 1'
#
loop_
_entity.id
_entity.type
_entity.pdbx_description
1 polymer ?
#
loop_
_entity_poly.entity_id
_entity_poly.type
_entity_poly.pdbx_seq_one_letter_code
_entity_poly.pdbx_strand_id
1 'polypeptide(L)'
;MTPRPGLLSTVPLQRETTSSLICRIASRYGLEAKALRSCWKWHSHQPRHDGGGARADAEVLLNTAGRQLLGGLCGVEEDVLARALPSWGHQDAKVPAEEGGVPAAVWRTGGTVAGPVAFGCRLCTARRTGTVVRVVRYSPLWSRVCVRHGRWLLDADADQPYEYLDVRCLPEVAAAQRRWVGVARRAVRAGAQPERVFALAHAVVTRWWEQALHWEREKVWPRRLHQVAGGDAGGDLEWWRIVGRGAVVFPEVVAVADALLDPAMGELVWVDSGAGQPRALPVDGLFCRRLGERVGREWLGPLVAADHGGPLIAWMGSVIRLRRGAGGPPGYDNDPWWLRREYQPVTMAGQLRVLGKEKKAPGSGTMWRTVVPAEQRMRIGSLIGSAEEQLLQLRGVQSGPTAEVARQLLQGLGHSAGLVEAAWKRTAVAAVNGGVPLEEVARWADMSPGTLRRMLTAGGQEEDG
;
A
#
# COMPACT_ATOMS: atom_id res chain seq x y z
N MET A 1 23.40 6.06 -38.61
CA MET A 1 22.63 4.95 -39.23
C MET A 1 21.19 5.39 -39.35
N THR A 2 20.70 5.60 -40.57
CA THR A 2 19.26 5.80 -40.82
C THR A 2 18.51 4.52 -40.43
N PRO A 3 17.37 4.60 -39.70
CA PRO A 3 16.67 3.40 -39.27
C PRO A 3 16.01 2.74 -40.48
N ARG A 4 16.41 1.52 -40.80
CA ARG A 4 15.65 0.69 -41.76
C ARG A 4 14.33 0.27 -41.09
N PRO A 5 13.21 0.22 -41.84
CA PRO A 5 11.99 -0.38 -41.33
C PRO A 5 12.27 -1.82 -40.86
N GLY A 6 11.68 -2.19 -39.73
CA GLY A 6 11.93 -3.47 -39.08
C GLY A 6 11.56 -4.65 -39.99
N LEU A 7 12.51 -5.54 -40.24
CA LEU A 7 12.28 -6.79 -41.00
C LEU A 7 11.38 -7.77 -40.23
N LEU A 8 11.24 -7.62 -38.92
CA LEU A 8 10.46 -8.48 -38.04
C LEU A 8 9.44 -7.67 -37.25
N SER A 9 8.14 -7.91 -37.47
CA SER A 9 7.09 -7.25 -36.71
C SER A 9 7.05 -7.73 -35.26
N THR A 10 7.09 -6.80 -34.31
CA THR A 10 6.95 -7.04 -32.87
C THR A 10 5.79 -6.24 -32.32
N VAL A 11 4.64 -6.90 -32.20
CA VAL A 11 3.41 -6.28 -31.69
C VAL A 11 3.50 -6.06 -30.17
N PRO A 12 3.19 -4.85 -29.66
CA PRO A 12 3.16 -4.57 -28.23
C PRO A 12 2.04 -5.36 -27.53
N LEU A 13 2.28 -5.75 -26.28
CA LEU A 13 1.23 -6.30 -25.43
C LEU A 13 0.44 -5.16 -24.79
N GLN A 14 -0.86 -5.36 -24.59
CA GLN A 14 -1.71 -4.35 -23.95
C GLN A 14 -1.13 -3.94 -22.58
N ARG A 15 -1.02 -2.64 -22.30
CA ARG A 15 -0.45 -2.11 -21.05
C ARG A 15 1.03 -2.48 -20.81
N GLU A 16 1.77 -2.90 -21.82
CA GLU A 16 3.22 -3.16 -21.69
C GLU A 16 3.99 -1.87 -21.42
N THR A 17 5.09 -1.96 -20.67
CA THR A 17 6.00 -0.83 -20.51
C THR A 17 6.84 -0.66 -21.78
N THR A 18 7.17 0.58 -22.13
CA THR A 18 8.04 0.87 -23.29
C THR A 18 9.40 0.18 -23.12
N SER A 19 9.95 0.14 -21.90
CA SER A 19 11.17 -0.62 -21.60
C SER A 19 11.04 -2.13 -21.90
N SER A 20 9.92 -2.77 -21.52
CA SER A 20 9.67 -4.19 -21.79
C SER A 20 9.59 -4.47 -23.29
N LEU A 21 8.94 -3.58 -24.04
CA LEU A 21 8.84 -3.70 -25.50
C LEU A 21 10.22 -3.61 -26.16
N ILE A 22 11.06 -2.65 -25.77
CA ILE A 22 12.45 -2.52 -26.27
C ILE A 22 13.24 -3.81 -26.03
N CYS A 23 13.16 -4.39 -24.84
CA CYS A 23 13.81 -5.67 -24.54
C CYS A 23 13.32 -6.81 -25.44
N ARG A 24 12.01 -6.87 -25.70
CA ARG A 24 11.42 -7.89 -26.60
C ARG A 24 11.81 -7.72 -28.05
N ILE A 25 11.87 -6.49 -28.54
CA ILE A 25 12.38 -6.19 -29.88
C ILE A 25 13.83 -6.67 -29.97
N ALA A 26 14.68 -6.31 -29.01
CA ALA A 26 16.08 -6.72 -28.99
C ALA A 26 16.20 -8.26 -29.07
N SER A 27 15.46 -9.00 -28.22
CA SER A 27 15.42 -10.46 -28.29
C SER A 27 14.94 -11.00 -29.63
N ARG A 28 13.94 -10.36 -30.26
CA ARG A 28 13.42 -10.77 -31.57
C ARG A 28 14.44 -10.61 -32.70
N TYR A 29 15.30 -9.59 -32.61
CA TYR A 29 16.42 -9.36 -33.53
C TYR A 29 17.71 -10.11 -33.14
N GLY A 30 17.69 -10.93 -32.07
CA GLY A 30 18.89 -11.62 -31.58
C GLY A 30 19.94 -10.68 -30.99
N LEU A 31 19.54 -9.48 -30.55
CA LEU A 31 20.40 -8.45 -29.99
C LEU A 31 20.28 -8.39 -28.46
N GLU A 32 21.34 -7.93 -27.81
CA GLU A 32 21.24 -7.49 -26.42
C GLU A 32 20.44 -6.19 -26.32
N ALA A 33 19.65 -6.04 -25.25
CA ALA A 33 18.89 -4.81 -25.01
C ALA A 33 19.78 -3.56 -24.92
N LYS A 34 21.04 -3.68 -24.50
CA LYS A 34 22.00 -2.55 -24.51
C LYS A 34 22.33 -2.09 -25.92
N ALA A 35 22.49 -3.02 -26.87
CA ALA A 35 22.77 -2.70 -28.26
C ALA A 35 21.60 -1.93 -28.88
N LEU A 36 20.36 -2.40 -28.71
CA LEU A 36 19.19 -1.68 -29.23
C LEU A 36 19.03 -0.31 -28.57
N ARG A 37 19.27 -0.20 -27.25
CA ARG A 37 19.19 1.08 -26.53
C ARG A 37 20.18 2.13 -27.04
N SER A 38 21.27 1.75 -27.70
CA SER A 38 22.24 2.70 -28.29
C SER A 38 21.65 3.54 -29.43
N CYS A 39 20.48 3.16 -29.96
CA CYS A 39 19.77 3.93 -30.97
C CYS A 39 19.13 5.22 -30.44
N TRP A 40 19.11 5.45 -29.12
CA TRP A 40 18.61 6.68 -28.50
C TRP A 40 19.71 7.44 -27.75
N LYS A 41 19.61 8.78 -27.75
CA LYS A 41 20.36 9.66 -26.86
C LYS A 41 19.72 9.68 -25.47
N TRP A 42 20.46 9.24 -24.45
CA TRP A 42 19.95 9.10 -23.07
C TRP A 42 20.24 10.32 -22.21
N HIS A 43 19.22 10.84 -21.53
CA HIS A 43 19.31 12.03 -20.65
C HIS A 43 19.30 11.69 -19.15
N SER A 44 19.39 10.41 -18.82
CA SER A 44 19.43 9.91 -17.44
C SER A 44 19.94 8.48 -17.41
N HIS A 45 20.32 8.00 -16.22
CA HIS A 45 20.70 6.61 -16.01
C HIS A 45 19.48 5.73 -15.66
N GLN A 46 19.58 4.44 -15.97
CA GLN A 46 18.55 3.47 -15.60
C GLN A 46 18.41 3.40 -14.06
N PRO A 47 17.19 3.45 -13.50
CA PRO A 47 16.95 3.35 -12.07
C PRO A 47 17.43 2.00 -11.53
N ARG A 48 18.03 2.03 -10.34
CA ARG A 48 18.56 0.85 -9.66
C ARG A 48 17.94 0.68 -8.28
N HIS A 49 17.92 -0.55 -7.79
CA HIS A 49 17.65 -0.83 -6.38
C HIS A 49 18.84 -0.38 -5.53
N ASP A 50 18.64 -0.24 -4.22
CA ASP A 50 19.70 0.14 -3.27
C ASP A 50 20.88 -0.87 -3.31
N GLY A 51 20.62 -2.13 -3.68
CA GLY A 51 21.63 -3.16 -3.93
C GLY A 51 22.36 -3.06 -5.28
N GLY A 52 22.12 -2.00 -6.07
CA GLY A 52 22.78 -1.74 -7.35
C GLY A 52 22.20 -2.48 -8.57
N GLY A 53 21.28 -3.43 -8.37
CA GLY A 53 20.57 -4.14 -9.43
C GLY A 53 19.63 -3.24 -10.23
N ALA A 54 19.47 -3.52 -11.53
CA ALA A 54 18.54 -2.77 -12.38
C ALA A 54 17.08 -3.03 -11.98
N ARG A 55 16.29 -1.96 -11.90
CA ARG A 55 14.86 -2.08 -11.56
C ARG A 55 14.06 -2.68 -12.71
N ALA A 56 13.23 -3.68 -12.42
CA ALA A 56 12.36 -4.27 -13.44
C ALA A 56 11.18 -3.35 -13.81
N ASP A 57 10.73 -2.48 -12.90
CA ASP A 57 9.73 -1.43 -13.17
C ASP A 57 10.29 -0.18 -13.85
N ALA A 58 11.55 -0.19 -14.30
CA ALA A 58 12.11 0.92 -15.06
C ALA A 58 11.30 1.15 -16.34
N GLU A 59 10.96 2.41 -16.60
CA GLU A 59 10.23 2.84 -17.78
C GLU A 59 11.04 3.83 -18.60
N VAL A 60 10.81 3.81 -19.92
CA VAL A 60 11.42 4.72 -20.88
C VAL A 60 10.37 5.68 -21.41
N LEU A 61 10.63 6.98 -21.30
CA LEU A 61 9.88 8.03 -22.00
C LEU A 61 10.70 8.51 -23.19
N LEU A 62 10.01 8.71 -24.32
CA LEU A 62 10.62 9.00 -25.62
C LEU A 62 10.11 10.34 -26.14
N ASN A 63 10.99 11.11 -26.78
CA ASN A 63 10.54 12.23 -27.62
C ASN A 63 9.88 11.71 -28.92
N THR A 64 9.37 12.63 -29.73
CA THR A 64 8.69 12.31 -31.00
C THR A 64 9.56 11.48 -31.93
N ALA A 65 10.83 11.87 -32.15
CA ALA A 65 11.76 11.10 -32.99
C ALA A 65 12.07 9.70 -32.41
N GLY A 66 12.16 9.59 -31.08
CA GLY A 66 12.35 8.33 -30.38
C GLY A 66 11.17 7.38 -30.53
N ARG A 67 9.94 7.91 -30.52
CA ARG A 67 8.70 7.18 -30.77
C ARG A 67 8.60 6.69 -32.22
N GLN A 68 8.89 7.55 -33.19
CA GLN A 68 8.94 7.18 -34.61
C GLN A 68 9.95 6.06 -34.87
N LEU A 69 11.16 6.16 -34.28
CA LEU A 69 12.17 5.10 -34.34
C LEU A 69 11.63 3.78 -33.76
N LEU A 70 10.99 3.83 -32.59
CA LEU A 70 10.44 2.64 -31.96
C LEU A 70 9.34 1.99 -32.81
N GLY A 71 8.46 2.80 -33.42
CA GLY A 71 7.46 2.34 -34.40
C GLY A 71 8.08 1.62 -35.59
N GLY A 72 9.13 2.22 -36.17
CA GLY A 72 9.89 1.62 -37.27
C GLY A 72 10.55 0.29 -36.89
N LEU A 73 11.16 0.20 -35.70
CA LEU A 73 11.77 -1.04 -35.19
C LEU A 73 10.75 -2.15 -34.91
N CYS A 74 9.58 -1.78 -34.41
CA CYS A 74 8.46 -2.68 -34.20
C CYS A 74 7.82 -3.15 -35.50
N GLY A 75 7.90 -2.37 -36.58
CA GLY A 75 7.11 -2.60 -37.80
C GLY A 75 5.61 -2.53 -37.52
N VAL A 76 5.17 -1.56 -36.70
CA VAL A 76 3.74 -1.31 -36.39
C VAL A 76 3.46 0.19 -36.41
N GLU A 77 2.22 0.55 -36.74
CA GLU A 77 1.75 1.93 -36.73
C GLU A 77 1.77 2.55 -35.33
N GLU A 78 2.02 3.86 -35.26
CA GLU A 78 2.08 4.61 -34.00
C GLU A 78 0.77 4.51 -33.20
N ASP A 79 -0.38 4.49 -33.87
CA ASP A 79 -1.69 4.31 -33.25
C ASP A 79 -1.82 2.98 -32.48
N VAL A 80 -1.15 1.93 -32.95
CA VAL A 80 -1.14 0.63 -32.24
C VAL A 80 -0.34 0.75 -30.96
N LEU A 81 0.79 1.45 -31.01
CA LEU A 81 1.64 1.71 -29.85
C LEU A 81 0.94 2.63 -28.84
N ALA A 82 0.30 3.69 -29.28
CA ALA A 82 -0.46 4.62 -28.44
C ALA A 82 -1.60 3.91 -27.67
N ARG A 83 -2.30 2.96 -28.30
CA ARG A 83 -3.35 2.17 -27.63
C ARG A 83 -2.80 1.12 -26.67
N ALA A 84 -1.62 0.57 -26.96
CA ALA A 84 -1.05 -0.52 -26.19
C ALA A 84 -0.18 -0.04 -25.02
N LEU A 85 0.57 1.05 -25.18
CA LEU A 85 1.59 1.52 -24.24
C LEU A 85 1.06 2.73 -23.45
N PRO A 86 0.77 2.61 -22.14
CA PRO A 86 0.22 3.70 -21.35
C PRO A 86 1.15 4.90 -21.25
N SER A 87 2.47 4.68 -21.34
CA SER A 87 3.49 5.74 -21.27
C SER A 87 3.73 6.44 -22.63
N TRP A 88 3.09 6.03 -23.73
CA TRP A 88 3.42 6.50 -25.08
C TRP A 88 3.35 8.02 -25.24
N GLY A 89 2.27 8.63 -24.75
CA GLY A 89 2.04 10.08 -24.85
C GLY A 89 2.70 10.91 -23.76
N HIS A 90 3.36 10.28 -22.77
CA HIS A 90 3.94 11.02 -21.65
C HIS A 90 5.22 11.75 -22.09
N GLN A 91 5.21 13.06 -21.92
CA GLN A 91 6.37 13.91 -22.12
C GLN A 91 7.14 14.09 -20.81
N ASP A 92 8.42 14.41 -20.94
CA ASP A 92 9.28 14.69 -19.81
C ASP A 92 10.15 15.89 -20.10
N ALA A 93 10.21 16.84 -19.15
CA ALA A 93 10.95 18.09 -19.33
C ALA A 93 12.46 17.88 -19.56
N LYS A 94 13.03 16.73 -19.18
CA LYS A 94 14.44 16.40 -19.42
C LYS A 94 14.72 15.89 -20.83
N VAL A 95 13.68 15.60 -21.63
CA VAL A 95 13.83 15.19 -23.02
C VAL A 95 13.41 16.36 -23.91
N PRO A 96 14.33 16.93 -24.70
CA PRO A 96 13.99 18.01 -25.60
C PRO A 96 12.96 17.55 -26.64
N ALA A 97 11.94 18.37 -26.84
CA ALA A 97 10.83 18.05 -27.74
C ALA A 97 11.26 18.02 -29.21
N GLU A 98 12.20 18.87 -29.63
CA GLU A 98 12.36 19.23 -31.05
C GLU A 98 13.78 19.48 -31.57
N GLU A 99 14.85 19.40 -30.75
CA GLU A 99 16.19 19.68 -31.28
C GLU A 99 16.71 18.57 -32.22
N GLY A 100 16.56 18.81 -33.53
CA GLY A 100 17.30 18.15 -34.60
C GLY A 100 16.80 16.77 -35.05
N GLY A 101 15.58 16.36 -34.68
CA GLY A 101 15.02 15.06 -35.09
C GLY A 101 15.77 13.85 -34.50
N VAL A 102 16.61 14.07 -33.48
CA VAL A 102 17.43 13.01 -32.87
C VAL A 102 16.57 12.17 -31.92
N PRO A 103 16.53 10.84 -32.08
CA PRO A 103 15.86 9.94 -31.13
C PRO A 103 16.44 10.09 -29.73
N ALA A 104 15.62 10.52 -28.77
CA ALA A 104 16.04 10.73 -27.39
C ALA A 104 15.13 9.99 -26.40
N ALA A 105 15.71 9.63 -25.26
CA ALA A 105 15.05 8.87 -24.23
C ALA A 105 15.47 9.32 -22.83
N VAL A 106 14.56 9.16 -21.87
CA VAL A 106 14.83 9.31 -20.44
C VAL A 106 14.23 8.14 -19.68
N TRP A 107 14.89 7.75 -18.60
CA TRP A 107 14.42 6.73 -17.69
C TRP A 107 13.56 7.32 -16.58
N ARG A 108 12.50 6.61 -16.22
CA ARG A 108 11.66 6.86 -15.05
C ARG A 108 11.35 5.55 -14.34
N THR A 109 10.74 5.64 -13.17
CA THR A 109 10.11 4.48 -12.53
C THR A 109 8.67 4.39 -13.02
N GLY A 110 8.24 3.25 -13.54
CA GLY A 110 6.92 3.15 -14.17
C GLY A 110 5.78 3.52 -13.22
N GLY A 111 5.93 3.22 -11.92
CA GLY A 111 5.00 3.61 -10.86
C GLY A 111 4.66 5.09 -10.82
N THR A 112 5.59 5.98 -11.20
CA THR A 112 5.37 7.44 -11.22
C THR A 112 4.86 7.96 -12.55
N VAL A 113 4.90 7.14 -13.60
CA VAL A 113 4.51 7.52 -14.96
C VAL A 113 3.03 7.26 -15.18
N ALA A 114 2.59 6.00 -15.10
CA ALA A 114 1.23 5.60 -15.48
C ALA A 114 0.54 4.67 -14.47
N GLY A 115 1.19 4.40 -13.32
CA GLY A 115 0.63 3.61 -12.22
C GLY A 115 1.39 2.31 -11.94
N PRO A 116 0.82 1.41 -11.11
CA PRO A 116 1.50 0.22 -10.62
C PRO A 116 1.98 -0.71 -11.73
N VAL A 117 3.19 -1.25 -11.55
CA VAL A 117 3.86 -2.09 -12.55
C VAL A 117 4.09 -3.49 -11.98
N ALA A 118 3.68 -4.50 -12.73
CA ALA A 118 3.85 -5.90 -12.36
C ALA A 118 4.44 -6.70 -13.51
N PHE A 119 4.96 -7.89 -13.19
CA PHE A 119 5.36 -8.84 -14.21
C PHE A 119 4.14 -9.34 -15.01
N GLY A 120 4.35 -9.68 -16.27
CA GLY A 120 3.39 -10.38 -17.11
C GLY A 120 3.51 -11.90 -16.96
N CYS A 121 2.42 -12.62 -17.21
CA CYS A 121 2.49 -14.08 -17.25
C CYS A 121 3.29 -14.56 -18.47
N ARG A 122 4.50 -15.08 -18.25
CA ARG A 122 5.37 -15.62 -19.31
C ARG A 122 4.69 -16.66 -20.22
N LEU A 123 3.79 -17.49 -19.68
CA LEU A 123 3.05 -18.47 -20.47
C LEU A 123 2.01 -17.82 -21.40
N CYS A 124 1.34 -16.76 -20.94
CA CYS A 124 0.45 -15.97 -21.81
C CYS A 124 1.26 -15.25 -22.90
N THR A 125 2.41 -14.69 -22.54
CA THR A 125 3.33 -14.06 -23.50
C THR A 125 3.77 -15.06 -24.55
N ALA A 126 4.29 -16.21 -24.13
CA ALA A 126 4.77 -17.26 -25.03
C ALA A 126 3.68 -17.72 -26.01
N ARG A 127 2.43 -17.88 -25.55
CA ARG A 127 1.32 -18.20 -26.46
C ARG A 127 1.06 -17.11 -27.50
N ARG A 128 1.24 -15.83 -27.15
CA ARG A 128 0.98 -14.70 -28.05
C ARG A 128 2.14 -14.37 -28.98
N THR A 129 3.37 -14.60 -28.55
CA THR A 129 4.57 -14.13 -29.25
C THR A 129 5.45 -15.27 -29.75
N GLY A 130 5.15 -16.52 -29.40
CA GLY A 130 5.97 -17.69 -29.71
C GLY A 130 7.26 -17.79 -28.88
N THR A 131 7.48 -16.91 -27.90
CA THR A 131 8.75 -16.88 -27.13
C THR A 131 8.49 -16.68 -25.64
N VAL A 132 9.18 -17.47 -24.81
CA VAL A 132 9.12 -17.36 -23.35
C VAL A 132 10.03 -16.22 -22.89
N VAL A 133 9.51 -15.00 -22.89
CA VAL A 133 10.23 -13.80 -22.46
C VAL A 133 9.56 -13.15 -21.26
N ARG A 134 10.38 -12.55 -20.39
CA ARG A 134 9.90 -11.67 -19.31
C ARG A 134 9.19 -10.47 -19.96
N VAL A 135 8.05 -10.10 -19.40
CA VAL A 135 7.29 -8.92 -19.79
C VAL A 135 6.94 -8.15 -18.55
N VAL A 136 6.98 -6.82 -18.65
CA VAL A 136 6.58 -5.92 -17.56
C VAL A 136 5.43 -5.05 -18.06
N ARG A 137 4.37 -4.93 -17.25
CA ARG A 137 3.11 -4.27 -17.65
C ARG A 137 2.59 -3.40 -16.52
N TYR A 138 1.92 -2.33 -16.88
CA TYR A 138 1.09 -1.57 -15.96
C TYR A 138 -0.10 -2.43 -15.54
N SER A 139 -0.13 -2.88 -14.29
CA SER A 139 -1.17 -3.75 -13.76
C SER A 139 -1.45 -3.41 -12.30
N PRO A 140 -2.61 -2.78 -12.00
CA PRO A 140 -3.03 -2.59 -10.61
C PRO A 140 -3.25 -3.94 -9.91
N LEU A 141 -3.29 -3.90 -8.57
CA LEU A 141 -3.36 -5.11 -7.73
C LEU A 141 -4.56 -6.02 -8.09
N TRP A 142 -5.70 -5.43 -8.44
CA TRP A 142 -6.92 -6.16 -8.82
C TRP A 142 -6.90 -6.80 -10.20
N SER A 143 -5.83 -6.65 -10.98
CA SER A 143 -5.66 -7.29 -12.29
C SER A 143 -4.43 -8.19 -12.37
N ARG A 144 -3.92 -8.67 -11.23
CA ARG A 144 -2.69 -9.46 -11.16
C ARG A 144 -2.90 -10.97 -11.24
N VAL A 145 -4.14 -11.46 -11.21
CA VAL A 145 -4.39 -12.91 -11.33
C VAL A 145 -4.43 -13.31 -12.80
N CYS A 146 -3.45 -14.10 -13.22
CA CYS A 146 -3.53 -14.87 -14.46
C CYS A 146 -4.37 -16.13 -14.21
N VAL A 147 -5.69 -16.01 -14.32
CA VAL A 147 -6.65 -17.11 -14.08
C VAL A 147 -6.33 -18.34 -14.93
N ARG A 148 -5.90 -18.13 -16.18
CA ARG A 148 -5.61 -19.24 -17.11
C ARG A 148 -4.45 -20.13 -16.68
N HIS A 149 -3.44 -19.56 -16.02
CA HIS A 149 -2.25 -20.30 -15.61
C HIS A 149 -2.13 -20.43 -14.08
N GLY A 150 -3.14 -19.96 -13.33
CA GLY A 150 -3.16 -19.97 -11.87
C GLY A 150 -1.96 -19.25 -11.27
N ARG A 151 -1.64 -18.04 -11.75
CA ARG A 151 -0.50 -17.26 -11.25
C ARG A 151 -0.92 -15.90 -10.73
N TRP A 152 -0.46 -15.53 -9.55
CA TRP A 152 -0.49 -14.16 -9.07
C TRP A 152 0.78 -13.45 -9.53
N LEU A 153 0.64 -12.38 -10.31
CA LEU A 153 1.77 -11.63 -10.86
C LEU A 153 2.32 -10.65 -9.81
N LEU A 154 3.62 -10.70 -9.54
CA LEU A 154 4.23 -9.86 -8.50
C LEU A 154 4.58 -8.47 -9.02
N ASP A 155 4.73 -7.52 -8.09
CA ASP A 155 5.24 -6.18 -8.41
C ASP A 155 6.64 -6.26 -9.01
N ALA A 156 6.87 -5.45 -10.04
CA ALA A 156 8.18 -5.32 -10.69
C ALA A 156 9.09 -4.29 -10.00
N ASP A 157 8.56 -3.55 -9.02
CA ASP A 157 9.26 -2.47 -8.32
C ASP A 157 10.11 -2.96 -7.13
N ALA A 158 9.92 -4.22 -6.75
CA ALA A 158 10.53 -4.86 -5.60
C ALA A 158 11.76 -5.67 -6.00
N ASP A 159 12.81 -5.56 -5.17
CA ASP A 159 14.06 -6.29 -5.32
C ASP A 159 13.90 -7.71 -4.80
N GLN A 160 13.25 -8.57 -5.58
CA GLN A 160 12.99 -9.98 -5.22
C GLN A 160 12.96 -10.88 -6.47
N PRO A 161 13.31 -12.17 -6.34
CA PRO A 161 13.61 -13.02 -7.50
C PRO A 161 12.36 -13.57 -8.22
N TYR A 162 11.20 -13.56 -7.60
CA TYR A 162 9.98 -14.18 -8.13
C TYR A 162 9.21 -13.24 -9.06
N GLU A 163 8.75 -13.73 -10.20
CA GLU A 163 7.85 -12.95 -11.07
C GLU A 163 6.37 -13.21 -10.74
N TYR A 164 6.09 -14.33 -10.10
CA TYR A 164 4.75 -14.76 -9.78
C TYR A 164 4.73 -15.69 -8.56
N LEU A 165 3.55 -15.80 -7.95
CA LEU A 165 3.20 -16.85 -7.00
C LEU A 165 2.23 -17.84 -7.64
N ASP A 166 2.36 -19.12 -7.31
CA ASP A 166 1.40 -20.14 -7.73
C ASP A 166 0.13 -20.05 -6.87
N VAL A 167 -1.01 -19.90 -7.53
CA VAL A 167 -2.33 -19.84 -6.89
C VAL A 167 -3.29 -20.88 -7.45
N ARG A 168 -2.78 -21.93 -8.14
CA ARG A 168 -3.61 -23.01 -8.67
C ARG A 168 -4.39 -23.74 -7.58
N CYS A 169 -3.78 -23.90 -6.41
CA CYS A 169 -4.41 -24.52 -5.23
C CYS A 169 -5.29 -23.56 -4.43
N LEU A 170 -5.51 -22.33 -4.92
CA LEU A 170 -6.30 -21.27 -4.28
C LEU A 170 -7.46 -20.82 -5.19
N PRO A 171 -8.49 -21.65 -5.39
CA PRO A 171 -9.62 -21.34 -6.27
C PRO A 171 -10.34 -20.03 -5.87
N GLU A 172 -10.31 -19.65 -4.60
CA GLU A 172 -10.88 -18.41 -4.08
C GLU A 172 -10.25 -17.15 -4.68
N VAL A 173 -8.96 -17.17 -5.04
CA VAL A 173 -8.25 -16.04 -5.66
C VAL A 173 -8.76 -15.83 -7.08
N ALA A 174 -8.93 -16.92 -7.84
CA ALA A 174 -9.52 -16.86 -9.18
C ALA A 174 -11.00 -16.46 -9.14
N ALA A 175 -11.76 -16.93 -8.14
CA ALA A 175 -13.15 -16.53 -7.93
C ALA A 175 -13.25 -15.04 -7.59
N ALA A 176 -12.38 -14.52 -6.74
CA ALA A 176 -12.31 -13.11 -6.40
C ALA A 176 -11.99 -12.24 -7.63
N GLN A 177 -11.05 -12.67 -8.50
CA GLN A 177 -10.74 -11.97 -9.74
C GLN A 177 -11.96 -11.83 -10.66
N ARG A 178 -12.80 -12.88 -10.74
CA ARG A 178 -14.04 -12.85 -11.51
C ARG A 178 -15.09 -11.94 -10.87
N ARG A 179 -15.26 -12.02 -9.54
CA ARG A 179 -16.19 -11.16 -8.79
C ARG A 179 -15.84 -9.68 -8.91
N TRP A 180 -14.55 -9.34 -8.91
CA TRP A 180 -14.08 -7.96 -9.01
C TRP A 180 -14.65 -7.23 -10.23
N VAL A 181 -14.84 -7.91 -11.36
CA VAL A 181 -15.46 -7.31 -12.57
C VAL A 181 -16.88 -6.80 -12.27
N GLY A 182 -17.66 -7.55 -11.50
CA GLY A 182 -19.00 -7.13 -11.07
C GLY A 182 -18.96 -6.00 -10.03
N VAL A 183 -18.04 -6.08 -9.08
CA VAL A 183 -17.82 -5.05 -8.03
C VAL A 183 -17.42 -3.72 -8.65
N ALA A 184 -16.48 -3.72 -9.61
CA ALA A 184 -16.06 -2.51 -10.32
C ALA A 184 -17.23 -1.85 -11.08
N ARG A 185 -18.09 -2.64 -11.73
CA ARG A 185 -19.31 -2.09 -12.37
C ARG A 185 -20.31 -1.52 -11.36
N ARG A 186 -20.43 -2.12 -10.17
CA ARG A 186 -21.26 -1.58 -9.07
C ARG A 186 -20.69 -0.27 -8.56
N ALA A 187 -19.38 -0.16 -8.38
CA ALA A 187 -18.71 1.07 -7.98
C ALA A 187 -19.05 2.21 -8.94
N VAL A 188 -18.89 2.00 -10.26
CA VAL A 188 -19.23 3.00 -11.28
C VAL A 188 -20.70 3.41 -11.21
N ARG A 189 -21.62 2.45 -11.07
CA ARG A 189 -23.06 2.74 -10.93
C ARG A 189 -23.40 3.52 -9.66
N ALA A 190 -22.63 3.34 -8.59
CA ALA A 190 -22.74 4.08 -7.34
C ALA A 190 -22.00 5.42 -7.36
N GLY A 191 -21.47 5.86 -8.52
CA GLY A 191 -20.71 7.11 -8.64
C GLY A 191 -19.31 7.07 -8.03
N ALA A 192 -18.82 5.88 -7.65
CA ALA A 192 -17.50 5.69 -7.06
C ALA A 192 -16.48 5.19 -8.10
N GLN A 193 -15.23 5.63 -7.98
CA GLN A 193 -14.14 5.10 -8.80
C GLN A 193 -13.73 3.71 -8.29
N PRO A 194 -13.73 2.65 -9.12
CA PRO A 194 -13.35 1.30 -8.71
C PRO A 194 -11.98 1.22 -8.02
N GLU A 195 -11.02 2.02 -8.49
CA GLU A 195 -9.67 2.15 -7.96
C GLU A 195 -9.69 2.57 -6.48
N ARG A 196 -10.52 3.55 -6.14
CA ARG A 196 -10.63 4.11 -4.79
C ARG A 196 -11.33 3.15 -3.83
N VAL A 197 -12.39 2.50 -4.31
CA VAL A 197 -13.07 1.43 -3.56
C VAL A 197 -12.10 0.29 -3.25
N PHE A 198 -11.33 -0.15 -4.25
CA PHE A 198 -10.31 -1.18 -4.03
C PHE A 198 -9.25 -0.73 -3.03
N ALA A 199 -8.74 0.50 -3.18
CA ALA A 199 -7.69 1.03 -2.31
C ALA A 199 -8.13 1.06 -0.84
N LEU A 200 -9.35 1.53 -0.57
CA LEU A 200 -9.93 1.53 0.76
C LEU A 200 -10.09 0.11 1.31
N ALA A 201 -10.71 -0.80 0.56
CA ALA A 201 -10.88 -2.19 1.00
C ALA A 201 -9.53 -2.90 1.23
N HIS A 202 -8.54 -2.64 0.37
CA HIS A 202 -7.19 -3.15 0.53
C HIS A 202 -6.50 -2.60 1.77
N ALA A 203 -6.72 -1.33 2.12
CA ALA A 203 -6.21 -0.73 3.35
C ALA A 203 -6.83 -1.36 4.60
N VAL A 204 -8.15 -1.54 4.62
CA VAL A 204 -8.88 -2.23 5.70
C VAL A 204 -8.32 -3.64 5.92
N VAL A 205 -8.23 -4.43 4.85
CA VAL A 205 -7.79 -5.83 4.97
C VAL A 205 -6.28 -5.93 5.26
N THR A 206 -5.46 -5.00 4.79
CA THR A 206 -4.03 -4.98 5.14
C THR A 206 -3.83 -4.73 6.63
N ARG A 207 -4.64 -3.86 7.23
CA ARG A 207 -4.58 -3.61 8.67
C ARG A 207 -4.97 -4.86 9.47
N TRP A 208 -6.00 -5.58 9.03
CA TRP A 208 -6.37 -6.87 9.60
C TRP A 208 -5.25 -7.90 9.45
N TRP A 209 -4.60 -7.94 8.29
CA TRP A 209 -3.46 -8.82 8.01
C TRP A 209 -2.29 -8.61 8.96
N GLU A 210 -2.00 -7.36 9.33
CA GLU A 210 -0.96 -7.01 10.30
C GLU A 210 -1.27 -7.57 11.70
N GLN A 211 -2.54 -7.50 12.13
CA GLN A 211 -2.98 -7.98 13.45
C GLN A 211 -3.23 -9.49 13.50
N ALA A 212 -3.43 -10.14 12.34
CA ALA A 212 -3.88 -11.52 12.25
C ALA A 212 -2.98 -12.56 12.94
N LEU A 213 -1.70 -12.26 13.19
CA LEU A 213 -0.82 -13.15 13.96
C LEU A 213 -1.28 -13.34 15.41
N HIS A 214 -2.02 -12.37 15.94
CA HIS A 214 -2.52 -12.38 17.32
C HIS A 214 -3.96 -12.92 17.42
N TRP A 215 -4.57 -13.32 16.30
CA TRP A 215 -5.93 -13.83 16.26
C TRP A 215 -5.93 -15.35 16.29
N GLU A 216 -6.19 -15.95 17.45
CA GLU A 216 -6.22 -17.41 17.64
C GLU A 216 -7.17 -18.14 16.69
N ARG A 217 -8.24 -17.47 16.27
CA ARG A 217 -9.26 -18.03 15.36
C ARG A 217 -8.90 -17.94 13.88
N GLU A 218 -7.87 -17.17 13.50
CA GLU A 218 -7.49 -17.00 12.10
C GLU A 218 -6.71 -18.21 11.57
N LYS A 219 -7.36 -19.02 10.74
CA LYS A 219 -6.77 -20.22 10.14
C LYS A 219 -6.62 -20.14 8.62
N VAL A 220 -7.30 -19.19 7.98
CA VAL A 220 -7.42 -19.14 6.51
C VAL A 220 -6.17 -18.52 5.90
N TRP A 221 -5.77 -17.36 6.40
CA TRP A 221 -4.62 -16.60 5.91
C TRP A 221 -3.30 -17.33 6.10
N PRO A 222 -2.98 -17.89 7.28
CA PRO A 222 -1.80 -18.73 7.45
C PRO A 222 -1.79 -19.91 6.46
N ARG A 223 -2.90 -20.65 6.35
CA ARG A 223 -2.99 -21.79 5.41
C ARG A 223 -2.70 -21.39 3.97
N ARG A 224 -3.34 -20.31 3.48
CA ARG A 224 -3.09 -19.80 2.13
C ARG A 224 -1.64 -19.34 1.94
N LEU A 225 -1.05 -18.75 2.98
CA LEU A 225 0.35 -18.30 2.95
C LEU A 225 1.30 -19.49 2.75
N HIS A 226 1.11 -20.58 3.50
CA HIS A 226 1.87 -21.81 3.31
C HIS A 226 1.67 -22.39 1.90
N GLN A 227 0.45 -22.33 1.36
CA GLN A 227 0.16 -22.81 0.00
C GLN A 227 0.86 -21.99 -1.10
N VAL A 228 0.88 -20.65 -1.00
CA VAL A 228 1.63 -19.82 -1.98
C VAL A 228 3.14 -19.95 -1.82
N ALA A 229 3.62 -20.33 -0.63
CA ALA A 229 5.02 -20.63 -0.35
C ALA A 229 5.47 -22.01 -0.87
N GLY A 230 4.58 -22.81 -1.46
CA GLY A 230 4.89 -24.16 -1.96
C GLY A 230 4.78 -25.27 -0.92
N GLY A 231 4.15 -25.00 0.23
CA GLY A 231 3.83 -25.98 1.27
C GLY A 231 4.21 -25.51 2.66
N ASP A 232 5.37 -24.85 2.81
CA ASP A 232 5.80 -24.30 4.09
C ASP A 232 6.48 -22.94 3.94
N ALA A 233 5.96 -21.94 4.64
CA ALA A 233 6.52 -20.59 4.72
C ALA A 233 7.52 -20.43 5.90
N GLY A 234 7.58 -21.40 6.83
CA GLY A 234 8.22 -21.28 8.14
C GLY A 234 9.69 -20.86 8.13
N GLY A 235 10.46 -21.21 7.09
CA GLY A 235 11.86 -20.81 6.97
C GLY A 235 12.10 -19.31 6.70
N ASP A 236 11.10 -18.59 6.17
CA ASP A 236 11.19 -17.14 5.91
C ASP A 236 9.80 -16.48 6.02
N LEU A 237 9.11 -16.75 7.14
CA LEU A 237 7.71 -16.37 7.34
C LEU A 237 7.48 -14.87 7.17
N GLU A 238 8.35 -14.03 7.69
CA GLU A 238 8.25 -12.56 7.57
C GLU A 238 8.33 -12.10 6.12
N TRP A 239 9.25 -12.65 5.33
CA TRP A 239 9.37 -12.35 3.91
C TRP A 239 8.13 -12.84 3.15
N TRP A 240 7.66 -14.05 3.43
CA TRP A 240 6.44 -14.58 2.82
C TRP A 240 5.23 -13.71 3.17
N ARG A 241 5.15 -13.20 4.41
CA ARG A 241 4.06 -12.31 4.80
C ARG A 241 4.04 -11.00 4.01
N ILE A 242 5.19 -10.55 3.50
CA ILE A 242 5.30 -9.36 2.64
C ILE A 242 4.92 -9.71 1.20
N VAL A 243 5.58 -10.72 0.61
CA VAL A 243 5.44 -11.06 -0.81
C VAL A 243 4.10 -11.74 -1.12
N GLY A 244 3.63 -12.59 -0.22
CA GLY A 244 2.39 -13.33 -0.32
C GLY A 244 1.14 -12.50 -0.03
N ARG A 245 1.26 -11.37 0.69
CA ARG A 245 0.10 -10.58 1.21
C ARG A 245 -0.96 -10.38 0.14
N GLY A 246 -0.56 -9.81 -1.00
CA GLY A 246 -1.48 -9.47 -2.08
C GLY A 246 -2.31 -10.67 -2.53
N ALA A 247 -1.68 -11.81 -2.79
CA ALA A 247 -2.37 -13.03 -3.22
C ALA A 247 -3.28 -13.61 -2.13
N VAL A 248 -2.80 -13.63 -0.89
CA VAL A 248 -3.47 -14.28 0.25
C VAL A 248 -4.73 -13.54 0.68
N VAL A 249 -4.68 -12.20 0.69
CA VAL A 249 -5.78 -11.36 1.19
C VAL A 249 -6.74 -10.89 0.10
N PHE A 250 -6.39 -11.07 -1.18
CA PHE A 250 -7.20 -10.61 -2.31
C PHE A 250 -8.67 -11.05 -2.26
N PRO A 251 -9.02 -12.30 -1.88
CA PRO A 251 -10.41 -12.71 -1.74
C PRO A 251 -11.21 -11.85 -0.78
N GLU A 252 -10.63 -11.53 0.39
CA GLU A 252 -11.26 -10.69 1.40
C GLU A 252 -11.32 -9.22 0.97
N VAL A 253 -10.30 -8.72 0.26
CA VAL A 253 -10.33 -7.35 -0.30
C VAL A 253 -11.51 -7.16 -1.24
N VAL A 254 -11.76 -8.13 -2.12
CA VAL A 254 -12.91 -8.07 -3.04
C VAL A 254 -14.24 -8.19 -2.28
N ALA A 255 -14.30 -9.02 -1.23
CA ALA A 255 -15.51 -9.16 -0.41
C ALA A 255 -15.83 -7.89 0.40
N VAL A 256 -14.81 -7.25 1.00
CA VAL A 256 -14.96 -5.97 1.70
C VAL A 256 -15.36 -4.87 0.72
N ALA A 257 -14.70 -4.76 -0.44
CA ALA A 257 -15.07 -3.80 -1.46
C ALA A 257 -16.54 -3.94 -1.90
N ASP A 258 -17.02 -5.18 -2.07
CA ASP A 258 -18.40 -5.45 -2.41
C ASP A 258 -19.37 -5.08 -1.29
N ALA A 259 -19.03 -5.43 -0.04
CA ALA A 259 -19.85 -5.11 1.12
C ALA A 259 -19.97 -3.59 1.31
N LEU A 260 -18.88 -2.84 1.23
CA LEU A 260 -18.90 -1.38 1.42
C LEU A 260 -19.70 -0.65 0.32
N LEU A 261 -19.88 -1.26 -0.86
CA LEU A 261 -20.72 -0.72 -1.93
C LEU A 261 -22.21 -1.03 -1.75
N ASP A 262 -22.57 -1.96 -0.87
CA ASP A 262 -23.96 -2.32 -0.61
C ASP A 262 -24.64 -1.22 0.23
N PRO A 263 -25.70 -0.55 -0.28
CA PRO A 263 -26.39 0.48 0.47
C PRO A 263 -26.92 -0.01 1.82
N ALA A 264 -27.28 -1.30 1.94
CA ALA A 264 -27.71 -1.88 3.20
C ALA A 264 -26.61 -1.85 4.27
N MET A 265 -25.34 -1.95 3.89
CA MET A 265 -24.24 -1.80 4.83
C MET A 265 -24.13 -0.36 5.35
N GLY A 266 -24.40 0.64 4.51
CA GLY A 266 -24.51 2.04 4.94
C GLY A 266 -25.68 2.28 5.90
N GLU A 267 -26.81 1.60 5.71
CA GLU A 267 -27.95 1.63 6.66
C GLU A 267 -27.55 1.06 8.02
N LEU A 268 -26.82 -0.05 8.06
CA LEU A 268 -26.38 -0.64 9.34
C LEU A 268 -25.46 0.30 10.11
N VAL A 269 -24.52 0.97 9.44
CA VAL A 269 -23.68 2.01 10.07
C VAL A 269 -24.53 3.14 10.64
N TRP A 270 -25.55 3.58 9.90
CA TRP A 270 -26.45 4.64 10.32
C TRP A 270 -27.20 4.27 11.60
N VAL A 271 -27.78 3.06 11.63
CA VAL A 271 -28.48 2.51 12.81
C VAL A 271 -27.52 2.36 14.00
N ASP A 272 -26.33 1.80 13.77
CA ASP A 272 -25.32 1.64 14.82
C ASP A 272 -24.91 2.98 15.43
N SER A 273 -24.84 4.06 14.63
CA SER A 273 -24.51 5.43 15.08
C SER A 273 -25.58 6.13 15.93
N GLY A 274 -26.72 5.48 16.17
CA GLY A 274 -27.89 6.06 16.84
C GLY A 274 -28.75 6.94 15.92
N ALA A 275 -28.48 6.90 14.61
CA ALA A 275 -29.18 7.68 13.60
C ALA A 275 -29.24 9.18 13.97
N GLY A 276 -30.45 9.70 14.18
CA GLY A 276 -30.72 11.10 14.55
C GLY A 276 -30.31 11.49 15.98
N GLN A 277 -30.02 10.51 16.86
CA GLN A 277 -29.50 10.74 18.20
C GLN A 277 -28.08 10.16 18.30
N PRO A 278 -27.03 10.98 18.15
CA PRO A 278 -25.66 10.48 18.11
C PRO A 278 -25.29 9.66 19.35
N ARG A 279 -24.75 8.47 19.13
CA ARG A 279 -24.12 7.64 20.17
C ARG A 279 -22.77 7.10 19.70
N ALA A 280 -21.94 6.66 20.64
CA ALA A 280 -20.72 5.92 20.32
C ALA A 280 -21.07 4.63 19.55
N LEU A 281 -20.24 4.29 18.56
CA LEU A 281 -20.43 3.05 17.80
C LEU A 281 -20.23 1.84 18.72
N PRO A 282 -21.18 0.89 18.77
CA PRO A 282 -21.05 -0.29 19.60
C PRO A 282 -19.90 -1.19 19.12
N VAL A 283 -19.15 -1.77 20.07
CA VAL A 283 -18.06 -2.74 19.82
C VAL A 283 -18.58 -4.02 19.14
N ASP A 284 -19.87 -4.28 19.17
CA ASP A 284 -20.49 -5.41 18.47
C ASP A 284 -21.71 -4.97 17.66
N GLY A 285 -21.53 -3.88 16.90
CA GLY A 285 -22.56 -3.31 16.02
C GLY A 285 -23.01 -4.24 14.90
N LEU A 286 -24.24 -4.03 14.43
CA LEU A 286 -24.86 -4.81 13.37
C LEU A 286 -24.02 -4.77 12.08
N PHE A 287 -23.40 -3.63 11.78
CA PHE A 287 -22.51 -3.48 10.65
C PHE A 287 -21.30 -4.42 10.73
N CYS A 288 -20.60 -4.45 11.87
CA CYS A 288 -19.39 -5.24 12.04
C CYS A 288 -19.68 -6.74 11.98
N ARG A 289 -20.78 -7.19 12.59
CA ARG A 289 -21.25 -8.59 12.48
C ARG A 289 -21.54 -8.97 11.02
N ARG A 290 -22.31 -8.14 10.32
CA ARG A 290 -22.65 -8.37 8.91
C ARG A 290 -21.43 -8.35 8.01
N LEU A 291 -20.46 -7.47 8.27
CA LEU A 291 -19.20 -7.45 7.54
C LEU A 291 -18.41 -8.75 7.74
N GLY A 292 -18.34 -9.25 8.99
CA GLY A 292 -17.77 -10.55 9.33
C GLY A 292 -18.41 -11.70 8.54
N GLU A 293 -19.73 -11.76 8.49
CA GLU A 293 -20.47 -12.74 7.67
C GLU A 293 -20.13 -12.64 6.18
N ARG A 294 -20.10 -11.41 5.62
CA ARG A 294 -19.81 -11.16 4.20
C ARG A 294 -18.41 -11.62 3.79
N VAL A 295 -17.44 -11.58 4.70
CA VAL A 295 -16.08 -12.08 4.45
C VAL A 295 -15.89 -13.55 4.87
N GLY A 296 -16.95 -14.21 5.37
CA GLY A 296 -16.91 -15.61 5.82
C GLY A 296 -16.18 -15.82 7.14
N ARG A 297 -16.12 -14.79 8.00
CA ARG A 297 -15.46 -14.79 9.32
C ARG A 297 -16.30 -14.05 10.34
N GLU A 298 -17.35 -14.69 10.84
CA GLU A 298 -18.26 -14.10 11.82
C GLU A 298 -17.54 -13.58 13.08
N TRP A 299 -16.50 -14.30 13.52
CA TRP A 299 -15.67 -13.92 14.67
C TRP A 299 -14.85 -12.63 14.45
N LEU A 300 -14.72 -12.15 13.21
CA LEU A 300 -13.94 -10.95 12.89
C LEU A 300 -14.68 -9.66 13.29
N GLY A 301 -16.02 -9.68 13.32
CA GLY A 301 -16.83 -8.49 13.61
C GLY A 301 -16.42 -7.73 14.87
N PRO A 302 -16.38 -8.38 16.05
CA PRO A 302 -15.96 -7.72 17.30
C PRO A 302 -14.53 -7.17 17.27
N LEU A 303 -13.60 -7.86 16.60
CA LEU A 303 -12.20 -7.42 16.48
C LEU A 303 -12.05 -6.18 15.59
N VAL A 304 -12.89 -6.09 14.55
CA VAL A 304 -12.93 -4.95 13.63
C VAL A 304 -13.49 -3.71 14.30
N ALA A 305 -14.42 -3.87 15.24
CA ALA A 305 -15.00 -2.74 15.96
C ALA A 305 -14.05 -2.11 16.99
N ALA A 306 -13.07 -2.87 17.50
CA ALA A 306 -12.02 -2.37 18.39
C ALA A 306 -10.97 -1.51 17.64
N ASP A 307 -11.07 -1.39 16.32
CA ASP A 307 -10.16 -0.63 15.48
C ASP A 307 -10.55 0.86 15.37
N HIS A 308 -10.46 1.61 16.47
CA HIS A 308 -10.97 2.98 16.60
C HIS A 308 -10.28 4.07 15.74
N GLY A 309 -9.28 3.72 14.93
CA GLY A 309 -8.56 4.67 14.05
C GLY A 309 -8.44 4.19 12.61
N GLY A 310 -8.97 3.03 12.25
CA GLY A 310 -8.70 2.44 10.93
C GLY A 310 -9.43 3.10 9.75
N PRO A 311 -9.03 2.76 8.51
CA PRO A 311 -9.72 3.20 7.29
C PRO A 311 -11.21 2.82 7.26
N LEU A 312 -11.61 1.75 7.97
CA LEU A 312 -13.01 1.35 8.07
C LEU A 312 -13.83 2.33 8.92
N ILE A 313 -13.31 2.74 10.08
CA ILE A 313 -13.96 3.74 10.93
C ILE A 313 -14.02 5.09 10.21
N ALA A 314 -12.99 5.47 9.47
CA ALA A 314 -13.02 6.68 8.64
C ALA A 314 -14.14 6.63 7.60
N TRP A 315 -14.31 5.50 6.90
CA TRP A 315 -15.42 5.28 5.97
C TRP A 315 -16.79 5.35 6.67
N MET A 316 -16.97 4.66 7.79
CA MET A 316 -18.20 4.70 8.59
C MET A 316 -18.55 6.14 9.01
N GLY A 317 -17.55 6.89 9.49
CA GLY A 317 -17.71 8.29 9.88
C GLY A 317 -18.14 9.17 8.72
N SER A 318 -17.57 8.98 7.51
CA SER A 318 -18.00 9.71 6.31
C SER A 318 -19.45 9.40 5.92
N VAL A 319 -19.87 8.13 5.98
CA VAL A 319 -21.27 7.74 5.73
C VAL A 319 -22.23 8.43 6.71
N ILE A 320 -21.89 8.46 8.00
CA ILE A 320 -22.70 9.12 9.04
C ILE A 320 -22.78 10.63 8.80
N ARG A 321 -21.65 11.29 8.51
CA ARG A 321 -21.61 12.74 8.25
C ARG A 321 -22.45 13.13 7.03
N LEU A 322 -22.34 12.37 5.94
CA LEU A 322 -23.13 12.59 4.73
C LEU A 322 -24.63 12.50 5.01
N ARG A 323 -25.07 11.50 5.79
CA ARG A 323 -26.49 11.34 6.15
C ARG A 323 -27.02 12.44 7.06
N ARG A 324 -26.18 12.99 7.94
CA ARG A 324 -26.56 14.08 8.85
C ARG A 324 -26.63 15.45 8.17
N GLY A 325 -26.19 15.57 6.92
CA GLY A 325 -26.02 16.87 6.27
C GLY A 325 -24.98 17.77 6.98
N ALA A 326 -24.18 17.20 7.89
CA ALA A 326 -23.16 17.89 8.67
C ALA A 326 -21.81 18.00 7.92
N GLY A 327 -21.80 17.69 6.63
CA GLY A 327 -20.64 17.86 5.78
C GLY A 327 -20.52 19.31 5.31
N GLY A 328 -19.35 19.91 5.47
CA GLY A 328 -18.96 21.09 4.69
C GLY A 328 -19.01 20.84 3.18
N PRO A 329 -18.67 21.84 2.33
CA PRO A 329 -18.65 21.69 0.88
C PRO A 329 -17.87 20.43 0.44
N PRO A 330 -18.21 19.83 -0.73
CA PRO A 330 -17.54 18.63 -1.21
C PRO A 330 -16.02 18.76 -1.13
N GLY A 331 -15.38 17.87 -0.35
CA GLY A 331 -13.97 17.95 -0.01
C GLY A 331 -13.45 16.65 0.62
N TYR A 332 -12.14 16.58 0.87
CA TYR A 332 -11.42 15.38 1.29
C TYR A 332 -12.00 14.67 2.54
N ASP A 333 -12.66 15.41 3.44
CA ASP A 333 -13.18 14.85 4.69
C ASP A 333 -14.60 14.24 4.60
N ASN A 334 -15.33 14.48 3.50
CA ASN A 334 -16.72 14.01 3.35
C ASN A 334 -16.88 12.90 2.31
N ASP A 335 -15.85 12.60 1.53
CA ASP A 335 -15.89 11.50 0.56
C ASP A 335 -15.55 10.15 1.24
N PRO A 336 -16.49 9.19 1.30
CA PRO A 336 -16.25 7.90 1.95
C PRO A 336 -15.15 7.09 1.26
N TRP A 337 -14.86 7.35 -0.02
CA TRP A 337 -13.83 6.65 -0.78
C TRP A 337 -12.49 7.37 -0.76
N TRP A 338 -12.35 8.43 0.05
CA TRP A 338 -11.06 9.09 0.24
C TRP A 338 -10.20 8.31 1.23
N LEU A 339 -9.04 7.84 0.75
CA LEU A 339 -8.07 7.14 1.56
C LEU A 339 -6.95 8.09 1.96
N ARG A 340 -6.92 8.47 3.23
CA ARG A 340 -5.85 9.30 3.78
C ARG A 340 -4.49 8.61 3.65
N ARG A 341 -3.42 9.40 3.53
CA ARG A 341 -2.08 8.89 3.23
C ARG A 341 -1.57 7.95 4.32
N GLU A 342 -1.91 8.22 5.57
CA GLU A 342 -1.57 7.42 6.75
C GLU A 342 -2.19 6.01 6.73
N TYR A 343 -3.31 5.83 6.02
CA TYR A 343 -3.97 4.53 5.86
C TYR A 343 -3.50 3.74 4.65
N GLN A 344 -2.68 4.35 3.78
CA GLN A 344 -2.20 3.66 2.60
C GLN A 344 -1.23 2.54 3.02
N PRO A 345 -1.49 1.29 2.62
CA PRO A 345 -0.60 0.18 2.89
C PRO A 345 0.81 0.44 2.38
N VAL A 346 1.81 0.07 3.20
CA VAL A 346 3.21 0.09 2.76
C VAL A 346 3.37 -0.87 1.57
N THR A 347 4.07 -0.43 0.52
CA THR A 347 4.31 -1.25 -0.68
C THR A 347 5.20 -2.44 -0.38
N MET A 348 5.09 -3.51 -1.17
CA MET A 348 5.92 -4.71 -1.05
C MET A 348 7.42 -4.35 -1.10
N ALA A 349 7.83 -3.52 -2.07
CA ALA A 349 9.20 -3.02 -2.17
C ALA A 349 9.63 -2.22 -0.92
N GLY A 350 8.72 -1.42 -0.33
CA GLY A 350 8.98 -0.69 0.90
C GLY A 350 9.24 -1.61 2.09
N GLN A 351 8.39 -2.61 2.27
CA GLN A 351 8.53 -3.59 3.35
C GLN A 351 9.78 -4.45 3.20
N LEU A 352 10.09 -4.93 1.98
CA LEU A 352 11.31 -5.70 1.72
C LEU A 352 12.60 -4.89 1.95
N ARG A 353 12.61 -3.59 1.63
CA ARG A 353 13.76 -2.72 1.94
C ARG A 353 13.98 -2.60 3.44
N VAL A 354 12.91 -2.51 4.23
CA VAL A 354 12.99 -2.46 5.69
C VAL A 354 13.52 -3.79 6.24
N LEU A 355 12.91 -4.91 5.85
CA LEU A 355 13.34 -6.24 6.27
C LEU A 355 14.81 -6.51 5.90
N GLY A 356 15.24 -6.08 4.71
CA GLY A 356 16.63 -6.19 4.29
C GLY A 356 17.61 -5.34 5.10
N LYS A 357 17.17 -4.19 5.63
CA LYS A 357 17.99 -3.37 6.56
C LYS A 357 18.09 -4.03 7.93
N GLU A 358 16.98 -4.57 8.44
CA GLU A 358 16.93 -5.28 9.72
C GLU A 358 17.81 -6.54 9.70
N LYS A 359 17.75 -7.34 8.62
CA LYS A 359 18.63 -8.52 8.44
C LYS A 359 20.12 -8.15 8.33
N LYS A 360 20.47 -6.94 7.86
CA LYS A 360 21.88 -6.48 7.72
C LYS A 360 22.45 -5.84 8.99
N ALA A 361 21.60 -5.39 9.92
CA ALA A 361 21.99 -4.86 11.21
C ALA A 361 21.29 -5.61 12.36
N PRO A 362 21.51 -6.92 12.50
CA PRO A 362 20.90 -7.70 13.58
C PRO A 362 21.41 -7.16 14.93
N GLY A 363 20.50 -6.60 15.72
CA GLY A 363 20.80 -6.03 17.05
C GLY A 363 20.45 -4.56 17.27
N SER A 364 20.00 -3.81 16.24
CA SER A 364 19.56 -2.40 16.44
C SER A 364 18.11 -2.24 16.91
N GLY A 365 17.43 -3.33 17.28
CA GLY A 365 15.97 -3.35 17.52
C GLY A 365 15.15 -3.20 16.23
N THR A 366 13.90 -3.63 16.26
CA THR A 366 12.96 -3.46 15.14
C THR A 366 12.78 -1.96 14.88
N MET A 367 12.84 -1.54 13.61
CA MET A 367 12.78 -0.11 13.29
C MET A 367 11.44 0.49 13.78
N TRP A 368 11.48 1.52 14.62
CA TRP A 368 10.29 2.15 15.23
C TRP A 368 9.16 2.46 14.24
N ARG A 369 9.53 2.94 13.04
CA ARG A 369 8.57 3.28 11.97
C ARG A 369 7.87 2.06 11.35
N THR A 370 8.43 0.88 11.53
CA THR A 370 7.95 -0.41 11.02
C THR A 370 6.94 -1.04 11.98
N VAL A 371 7.25 -0.97 13.27
CA VAL A 371 6.45 -1.54 14.38
C VAL A 371 5.24 -0.66 14.69
N VAL A 372 5.42 0.66 14.66
CA VAL A 372 4.40 1.59 15.14
C VAL A 372 3.62 2.23 13.99
N PRO A 373 2.28 2.04 13.94
CA PRO A 373 1.42 2.64 12.93
C PRO A 373 1.59 4.16 12.84
N ALA A 374 1.43 4.71 11.63
CA ALA A 374 1.63 6.14 11.37
C ALA A 374 0.78 7.05 12.29
N GLU A 375 -0.45 6.64 12.60
CA GLU A 375 -1.34 7.37 13.50
C GLU A 375 -0.84 7.40 14.94
N GLN A 376 -0.34 6.27 15.45
CA GLN A 376 0.24 6.22 16.78
C GLN A 376 1.51 7.09 16.83
N ARG A 377 2.32 7.08 15.76
CA ARG A 377 3.46 7.99 15.64
C ARG A 377 3.04 9.46 15.61
N MET A 378 1.95 9.80 14.92
CA MET A 378 1.40 11.17 14.90
C MET A 378 0.88 11.58 16.28
N ARG A 379 0.12 10.71 16.97
CA ARG A 379 -0.39 11.00 18.31
C ARG A 379 0.76 11.19 19.31
N ILE A 380 1.76 10.31 19.28
CA ILE A 380 2.99 10.45 20.09
C ILE A 380 3.70 11.77 19.74
N GLY A 381 3.85 12.08 18.45
CA GLY A 381 4.44 13.34 17.99
C GLY A 381 3.66 14.59 18.43
N SER A 382 2.32 14.53 18.43
CA SER A 382 1.46 15.62 18.89
C SER A 382 1.60 15.84 20.39
N LEU A 383 1.64 14.78 21.19
CA LEU A 383 1.86 14.89 22.64
C LEU A 383 3.21 15.52 22.97
N ILE A 384 4.26 15.12 22.23
CA ILE A 384 5.61 15.70 22.38
C ILE A 384 5.62 17.17 21.94
N GLY A 385 5.01 17.50 20.80
CA GLY A 385 4.92 18.87 20.30
C GLY A 385 4.13 19.79 21.24
N SER A 386 3.03 19.32 21.81
CA SER A 386 2.26 20.07 22.82
C SER A 386 3.06 20.27 24.11
N ALA A 387 3.82 19.27 24.57
CA ALA A 387 4.70 19.44 25.72
C ALA A 387 5.81 20.47 25.45
N GLU A 388 6.41 20.43 24.25
CA GLU A 388 7.41 21.41 23.82
C GLU A 388 6.85 22.84 23.78
N GLU A 389 5.65 23.03 23.21
CA GLU A 389 4.98 24.33 23.15
C GLU A 389 4.66 24.89 24.55
N GLN A 390 4.18 24.04 25.46
CA GLN A 390 3.92 24.42 26.86
C GLN A 390 5.20 24.84 27.59
N LEU A 391 6.30 24.09 27.44
CA LEU A 391 7.58 24.45 28.02
C LEU A 391 8.15 25.76 27.44
N LEU A 392 7.94 26.02 26.15
CA LEU A 392 8.31 27.28 25.51
C LEU A 392 7.49 28.47 26.04
N GLN A 393 6.19 28.29 26.27
CA GLN A 393 5.32 29.32 26.87
C GLN A 393 5.77 29.67 28.31
N LEU A 394 6.17 28.69 29.10
CA LEU A 394 6.67 28.90 30.47
C LEU A 394 7.97 29.70 30.52
N ARG A 395 8.81 29.60 29.48
CA ARG A 395 10.05 30.39 29.38
C ARG A 395 9.77 31.90 29.30
N GLY A 396 8.59 32.30 28.80
CA GLY A 396 8.13 33.69 28.71
C GLY A 396 7.51 34.26 29.99
N VAL A 397 7.22 33.41 30.99
CA VAL A 397 6.59 33.82 32.26
C VAL A 397 7.68 34.30 33.23
N GLN A 398 8.17 35.53 33.04
CA GLN A 398 9.21 36.12 33.90
C GLN A 398 8.84 37.46 34.56
N SER A 399 7.57 37.88 34.47
CA SER A 399 7.13 39.14 35.07
C SER A 399 5.74 39.01 35.67
N GLY A 400 5.58 39.44 36.93
CA GLY A 400 4.35 39.38 37.68
C GLY A 400 4.59 39.11 39.17
N PRO A 401 3.55 39.12 40.01
CA PRO A 401 3.66 38.78 41.43
C PRO A 401 4.17 37.35 41.63
N THR A 402 5.11 37.15 42.57
CA THR A 402 5.81 35.87 42.80
C THR A 402 4.87 34.68 42.97
N ALA A 403 3.75 34.84 43.67
CA ALA A 403 2.79 33.76 43.91
C ALA A 403 2.06 33.33 42.62
N GLU A 404 1.80 34.27 41.71
CA GLU A 404 1.13 34.00 40.44
C GLU A 404 2.09 33.33 39.45
N VAL A 405 3.32 33.85 39.37
CA VAL A 405 4.40 33.25 38.57
C VAL A 405 4.69 31.82 39.06
N ALA A 406 4.83 31.62 40.37
CA ALA A 406 5.08 30.29 40.93
C ALA A 406 3.93 29.30 40.65
N ARG A 407 2.67 29.76 40.75
CA ARG A 407 1.49 28.93 40.45
C ARG A 407 1.45 28.52 38.97
N GLN A 408 1.65 29.48 38.06
CA GLN A 408 1.66 29.22 36.63
C GLN A 408 2.82 28.30 36.21
N LEU A 409 4.02 28.49 36.80
CA LEU A 409 5.16 27.60 36.59
C LEU A 409 4.86 26.17 37.08
N LEU A 410 4.34 26.00 38.29
CA LEU A 410 4.03 24.68 38.84
C LEU A 410 2.92 23.96 38.05
N GLN A 411 1.87 24.67 37.64
CA GLN A 411 0.78 24.11 36.85
C GLN A 411 1.24 23.72 35.44
N GLY A 412 1.98 24.59 34.75
CA GLY A 412 2.46 24.29 33.41
C GLY A 412 3.53 23.20 33.37
N LEU A 413 4.42 23.15 34.38
CA LEU A 413 5.36 22.05 34.53
C LEU A 413 4.63 20.72 34.84
N GLY A 414 3.61 20.75 35.70
CA GLY A 414 2.77 19.58 35.98
C GLY A 414 2.01 19.07 34.73
N HIS A 415 1.46 19.98 33.94
CA HIS A 415 0.76 19.63 32.69
C HIS A 415 1.73 19.08 31.63
N SER A 416 2.90 19.70 31.46
CA SER A 416 3.94 19.22 30.55
C SER A 416 4.45 17.84 30.95
N ALA A 417 4.63 17.59 32.25
CA ALA A 417 5.00 16.28 32.77
C ALA A 417 3.94 15.21 32.43
N GLY A 418 2.65 15.53 32.55
CA GLY A 418 1.56 14.63 32.16
C GLY A 418 1.54 14.31 30.65
N LEU A 419 1.81 15.29 29.78
CA LEU A 419 1.91 15.08 28.33
C LEU A 419 3.10 14.18 27.96
N VAL A 420 4.27 14.40 28.59
CA VAL A 420 5.44 13.54 28.43
C VAL A 420 5.15 12.13 28.95
N GLU A 421 4.45 12.02 30.08
CA GLU A 421 4.03 10.75 30.65
C GLU A 421 3.13 9.95 29.70
N ALA A 422 2.12 10.59 29.15
CA ALA A 422 1.22 9.99 28.16
C ALA A 422 1.97 9.58 26.88
N ALA A 423 2.89 10.42 26.40
CA ALA A 423 3.68 10.14 25.21
C ALA A 423 4.55 8.88 25.37
N TRP A 424 5.27 8.74 26.49
CA TRP A 424 6.12 7.55 26.69
C TRP A 424 5.29 6.29 26.94
N LYS A 425 4.19 6.36 27.73
CA LYS A 425 3.31 5.20 27.95
C LYS A 425 2.76 4.70 26.62
N ARG A 426 2.29 5.61 25.77
CA ARG A 426 1.77 5.27 24.44
C ARG A 426 2.84 4.75 23.50
N THR A 427 4.08 5.24 23.65
CA THR A 427 5.26 4.71 22.94
C THR A 427 5.53 3.25 23.33
N ALA A 428 5.52 2.93 24.63
CA ALA A 428 5.72 1.58 25.12
C ALA A 428 4.59 0.62 24.69
N VAL A 429 3.32 1.03 24.80
CA VAL A 429 2.17 0.25 24.32
C VAL A 429 2.28 -0.03 22.82
N ALA A 430 2.63 0.98 22.03
CA ALA A 430 2.74 0.84 20.59
C ALA A 430 3.87 -0.12 20.16
N ALA A 431 5.00 -0.12 20.88
CA ALA A 431 6.09 -1.06 20.65
C ALA A 431 5.66 -2.51 20.94
N VAL A 432 5.05 -2.75 22.10
CA VAL A 432 4.57 -4.08 22.50
C VAL A 432 3.50 -4.58 21.52
N ASN A 433 2.55 -3.74 21.14
CA ASN A 433 1.49 -4.09 20.18
C ASN A 433 2.02 -4.34 18.77
N GLY A 434 3.15 -3.75 18.40
CA GLY A 434 3.81 -4.04 17.13
C GLY A 434 4.77 -5.23 17.18
N GLY A 435 4.77 -6.01 18.27
CA GLY A 435 5.49 -7.28 18.40
C GLY A 435 6.88 -7.19 19.01
N VAL A 436 7.27 -6.03 19.57
CA VAL A 436 8.53 -5.93 20.32
C VAL A 436 8.38 -6.62 21.67
N PRO A 437 9.31 -7.51 22.08
CA PRO A 437 9.27 -8.16 23.39
C PRO A 437 9.20 -7.15 24.54
N LEU A 438 8.37 -7.43 25.54
CA LEU A 438 8.19 -6.54 26.70
C LEU A 438 9.51 -6.30 27.44
N GLU A 439 10.40 -7.29 27.45
CA GLU A 439 11.73 -7.25 28.05
C GLU A 439 12.66 -6.26 27.34
N GLU A 440 12.49 -6.10 26.03
CA GLU A 440 13.24 -5.14 25.23
C GLU A 440 12.72 -3.72 25.46
N VAL A 441 11.39 -3.54 25.50
CA VAL A 441 10.77 -2.23 25.81
C VAL A 441 11.10 -1.79 27.24
N ALA A 442 11.11 -2.71 28.20
CA ALA A 442 11.49 -2.43 29.59
C ALA A 442 12.94 -1.96 29.70
N ARG A 443 13.84 -2.51 28.87
CA ARG A 443 15.24 -2.07 28.77
C ARG A 443 15.37 -0.66 28.20
N TRP A 444 14.55 -0.29 27.22
CA TRP A 444 14.55 1.07 26.66
C TRP A 444 14.12 2.12 27.69
N ALA A 445 13.20 1.75 28.57
CA ALA A 445 12.65 2.63 29.59
C ALA A 445 13.39 2.52 30.95
N ASP A 446 14.53 1.83 30.98
CA ASP A 446 15.35 1.59 32.19
C ASP A 446 14.53 1.11 33.40
N MET A 447 13.62 0.17 33.16
CA MET A 447 12.70 -0.34 34.18
C MET A 447 12.57 -1.87 34.13
N SER A 448 12.06 -2.46 35.20
CA SER A 448 11.79 -3.90 35.21
C SER A 448 10.54 -4.24 34.37
N PRO A 449 10.52 -5.39 33.67
CA PRO A 449 9.35 -5.81 32.88
C PRO A 449 8.07 -5.92 33.72
N GLY A 450 8.18 -6.30 35.00
CA GLY A 450 7.05 -6.37 35.93
C GLY A 450 6.50 -4.99 36.33
N THR A 451 7.36 -3.97 36.43
CA THR A 451 6.93 -2.59 36.64
C THR A 451 6.28 -2.02 35.38
N LEU A 452 6.89 -2.23 34.21
CA LEU A 452 6.30 -1.81 32.93
C LEU A 452 4.92 -2.43 32.73
N ARG A 453 4.77 -3.74 32.95
CA ARG A 453 3.48 -4.44 32.83
C ARG A 453 2.40 -3.79 33.72
N ARG A 454 2.71 -3.55 34.99
CA ARG A 454 1.76 -2.92 35.94
C ARG A 454 1.35 -1.52 35.51
N MET A 455 2.29 -0.72 35.00
CA MET A 455 2.01 0.64 34.54
C MET A 455 1.16 0.66 33.27
N LEU A 456 1.38 -0.28 32.35
CA LEU A 456 0.57 -0.41 31.14
C LEU A 456 -0.85 -0.94 31.41
N THR A 457 -1.03 -1.76 32.46
CA THR A 457 -2.36 -2.24 32.87
C THR A 457 -3.14 -1.25 33.75
N ALA A 458 -2.45 -0.44 34.55
CA ALA A 458 -3.09 0.52 35.47
C ALA A 458 -3.74 1.72 34.74
N GLY A 459 -3.23 2.10 33.56
CA GLY A 459 -3.82 3.20 32.77
C GLY A 459 -5.13 2.86 32.05
N GLY A 460 -5.58 1.60 32.08
CA GLY A 460 -6.84 1.17 31.46
C GLY A 460 -8.11 1.48 32.27
N GLN A 461 -7.97 1.96 33.51
CA GLN A 461 -9.12 2.30 34.37
C GLN A 461 -9.45 3.80 34.44
N GLU A 462 -8.64 4.67 33.84
CA GLU A 462 -8.83 6.13 33.92
C GLU A 462 -9.39 6.77 32.63
N GLU A 463 -9.59 6.02 31.54
CA GLU A 463 -10.19 6.54 30.28
C GLU A 463 -11.71 6.25 30.12
N ASP A 464 -12.38 5.68 31.14
CA ASP A 464 -13.85 5.45 31.17
C ASP A 464 -14.59 6.46 32.09
N GLY A 465 -14.14 7.71 32.10
CA GLY A 465 -14.76 8.85 32.80
C GLY A 465 -15.29 9.92 31.87
#